data_AF-A0A7S0IKH1-F1
#
_entry.id   AF-A0A7S0IKH1-F1
#
_cell.length_a   1.000
_cell.length_b   1.000
_cell.length_c   1.000
_cell.angle_alpha   90.00
_cell.angle_beta   90.00
_cell.angle_gamma   90.00
#
_symmetry.space_group_name_H-M   'P 1'
#
loop_
_entity.id
_entity.type
_entity.pdbx_description
1 polymer ?
#
loop_
_entity_poly.entity_id
_entity_poly.type
_entity_poly.pdbx_seq_one_letter_code
_entity_poly.pdbx_strand_id
1 'polypeptide(L)'
;IHEHDRTGFIAYLRSLPSVSNVFRIFNRKEFYSVHGDDAFFVARNFFKTTTVVRYIGHGESALPVVTMSRGLFETVLRELLIGSSEHLVELYEENPRDGWYLSRTASPGKLGAFEEELYSSFEVIDTPVVSAVRLTVHV
;
A
#
# COMPACT_ATOMS: atom_id res chain seq x y z
N ILE A 1 6.34 -17.69 -5.09
CA ILE A 1 5.97 -16.99 -6.34
C ILE A 1 6.60 -17.77 -7.47
N HIS A 2 5.81 -18.45 -8.31
CA HIS A 2 6.34 -19.16 -9.47
C HIS A 2 6.96 -18.15 -10.44
N GLU A 3 7.94 -18.58 -11.23
CA GLU A 3 8.74 -17.68 -12.09
C GLU A 3 7.91 -16.98 -13.16
N HIS A 4 6.92 -17.66 -13.74
CA HIS A 4 5.97 -17.06 -14.68
C HIS A 4 5.10 -15.96 -14.06
N ASP A 5 4.67 -16.13 -12.80
CA ASP A 5 3.90 -15.11 -12.08
C ASP A 5 4.74 -13.85 -11.84
N ARG A 6 6.07 -13.98 -11.71
CA ARG A 6 6.98 -12.85 -11.48
C ARG A 6 7.07 -11.95 -12.71
N THR A 7 7.20 -12.51 -13.91
CA THR A 7 7.35 -11.71 -15.13
C THR A 7 6.07 -10.95 -15.46
N GLY A 8 4.91 -11.60 -15.36
CA GLY A 8 3.61 -10.95 -15.57
C GLY A 8 3.36 -9.83 -14.56
N PHE A 9 3.70 -10.07 -13.30
CA PHE A 9 3.58 -9.06 -12.24
C PHE A 9 4.49 -7.84 -12.47
N ILE A 10 5.76 -8.05 -12.84
CA ILE A 10 6.69 -6.93 -13.08
C ILE A 10 6.19 -6.06 -14.25
N ALA A 11 5.68 -6.67 -15.31
CA ALA A 11 5.09 -5.95 -16.43
C ALA A 11 3.85 -5.13 -16.01
N TYR A 12 2.97 -5.73 -15.20
CA TYR A 12 1.81 -5.03 -14.63
C TYR A 12 2.22 -3.84 -13.77
N LEU A 13 3.13 -4.03 -12.82
CA LEU A 13 3.56 -2.94 -11.93
C LEU A 13 4.13 -1.76 -12.73
N ARG A 14 4.88 -2.05 -13.79
CA ARG A 14 5.47 -1.04 -14.68
C ARG A 14 4.46 -0.33 -15.58
N SER A 15 3.30 -0.93 -15.83
CA SER A 15 2.24 -0.28 -16.61
C SER A 15 1.40 0.68 -15.77
N LEU A 16 1.50 0.62 -14.44
CA LEU A 16 0.81 1.55 -13.55
C LEU A 16 1.34 2.98 -13.72
N PRO A 17 0.47 4.01 -13.61
CA PRO A 17 0.90 5.39 -13.70
C PRO A 17 2.00 5.75 -12.69
N SER A 18 3.00 6.52 -13.11
CA SER A 18 3.96 7.11 -12.18
C SER A 18 3.32 8.34 -11.54
N VAL A 19 2.82 8.17 -10.31
CA VAL A 19 2.20 9.24 -9.52
C VAL A 19 3.03 9.41 -8.26
N SER A 20 3.41 10.64 -7.96
CA SER A 20 4.12 10.97 -6.72
C SER A 20 3.25 10.66 -5.51
N ASN A 21 3.88 10.22 -4.43
CA ASN A 21 3.25 10.00 -3.12
C ASN A 21 2.16 8.92 -3.09
N VAL A 22 2.13 8.02 -4.08
CA VAL A 22 1.25 6.85 -4.05
C VAL A 22 2.04 5.64 -3.57
N PHE A 23 1.63 5.08 -2.44
CA PHE A 23 2.22 3.91 -1.83
C PHE A 23 1.40 2.66 -2.19
N ARG A 24 2.01 1.73 -2.92
CA ARG A 24 1.32 0.57 -3.51
C ARG A 24 1.60 -0.72 -2.77
N ILE A 25 0.53 -1.32 -2.26
CA ILE A 25 0.55 -2.57 -1.51
C ILE A 25 -0.17 -3.64 -2.32
N PHE A 26 0.43 -4.84 -2.41
CA PHE A 26 -0.13 -5.96 -3.15
C PHE A 26 -0.48 -7.09 -2.19
N ASN A 27 -1.76 -7.44 -2.11
CA ASN A 27 -2.26 -8.55 -1.30
C ASN A 27 -2.04 -9.88 -2.03
N ARG A 28 -1.21 -10.74 -1.45
CA ARG A 28 -0.85 -12.08 -1.97
C ARG A 28 -1.60 -13.19 -1.23
N LYS A 29 -2.76 -12.87 -0.64
CA LYS A 29 -3.61 -13.73 0.21
C LYS A 29 -2.98 -14.08 1.57
N GLU A 30 -1.77 -14.64 1.58
CA GLU A 30 -1.08 -15.04 2.81
C GLU A 30 -0.22 -13.92 3.41
N PHE A 31 0.24 -13.00 2.57
CA PHE A 31 1.10 -11.90 2.95
C PHE A 31 0.87 -10.70 2.03
N TYR A 32 1.50 -9.57 2.35
CA TYR A 32 1.49 -8.37 1.54
C TYR A 32 2.88 -8.14 0.93
N SER A 33 2.95 -7.57 -0.26
CA SER A 33 4.21 -7.17 -0.87
C SER A 33 4.21 -5.70 -1.29
N VAL A 34 5.35 -5.05 -1.11
CA VAL A 34 5.65 -3.70 -1.59
C VAL A 34 6.90 -3.75 -2.46
N HIS A 35 7.03 -2.81 -3.40
CA HIS A 35 8.02 -2.89 -4.47
C HIS A 35 8.74 -1.57 -4.71
N GLY A 36 9.93 -1.62 -5.31
CA GLY A 36 10.69 -0.42 -5.66
C GLY A 36 10.99 0.46 -4.44
N ASP A 37 10.70 1.76 -4.53
CA ASP A 37 10.95 2.71 -3.45
C ASP A 37 10.11 2.44 -2.19
N ASP A 38 8.87 1.98 -2.36
CA ASP A 38 8.00 1.57 -1.25
C ASP A 38 8.63 0.40 -0.46
N ALA A 39 9.31 -0.52 -1.16
CA ALA A 39 10.04 -1.61 -0.50
C ALA A 39 11.20 -1.09 0.34
N PHE A 40 11.97 -0.11 -0.17
CA PHE A 40 13.04 0.52 0.60
C PHE A 40 12.52 1.35 1.76
N PHE A 41 11.39 2.03 1.59
CA PHE A 41 10.71 2.74 2.66
C PHE A 41 10.36 1.79 3.80
N VAL A 42 9.71 0.65 3.51
CA VAL A 42 9.35 -0.32 4.56
C VAL A 42 10.59 -0.91 5.23
N ALA A 43 11.60 -1.28 4.43
CA ALA A 43 12.85 -1.85 4.93
C ALA A 43 13.54 -0.91 5.93
N ARG A 44 13.66 0.39 5.60
CA ARG A 44 14.33 1.38 6.45
C ARG A 44 13.49 1.77 7.66
N ASN A 45 12.19 2.02 7.47
CA ASN A 45 11.35 2.60 8.51
C ASN A 45 10.80 1.57 9.49
N PHE A 46 10.59 0.32 9.08
CA PHE A 46 9.96 -0.70 9.93
C PHE A 46 10.92 -1.83 10.29
N PHE A 47 11.68 -2.35 9.32
CA PHE A 47 12.68 -3.40 9.60
C PHE A 47 14.02 -2.85 10.10
N LYS A 48 14.27 -1.53 9.95
CA LYS A 48 15.51 -0.84 10.32
C LYS A 48 16.76 -1.42 9.61
N THR A 49 16.56 -2.07 8.47
CA THR A 49 17.64 -2.64 7.66
C THR A 49 17.18 -2.81 6.21
N THR A 50 18.09 -2.63 5.24
CA THR A 50 17.83 -2.95 3.83
C THR A 50 18.10 -4.41 3.49
N THR A 51 18.63 -5.22 4.42
CA THR A 51 18.94 -6.64 4.15
C THR A 51 17.71 -7.50 3.91
N VAL A 52 16.52 -7.04 4.32
CA VAL A 52 15.23 -7.71 4.05
C VAL A 52 14.74 -7.50 2.61
N VAL A 53 15.33 -6.56 1.87
CA VAL A 53 14.97 -6.29 0.49
C VAL A 53 15.48 -7.42 -0.39
N ARG A 54 14.53 -8.12 -1.03
CA ARG A 54 14.82 -9.14 -2.05
C ARG A 54 14.63 -8.52 -3.42
N TYR A 55 15.11 -9.20 -4.45
CA TYR A 55 14.93 -8.77 -5.84
C TYR A 55 14.18 -9.84 -6.63
N ILE A 56 13.24 -9.41 -7.46
CA ILE A 56 12.54 -10.27 -8.41
C ILE A 56 12.83 -9.84 -9.85
N GLY A 57 12.95 -10.80 -10.77
CA GLY A 57 13.45 -10.55 -12.13
C GLY A 57 14.97 -10.61 -12.21
N HIS A 58 15.52 -10.15 -13.34
CA HIS A 58 16.94 -10.28 -13.67
C HIS A 58 17.52 -9.00 -14.27
N GLY A 59 18.83 -8.82 -14.12
CA GLY A 59 19.59 -7.70 -14.70
C GLY A 59 19.10 -6.34 -14.22
N GLU A 60 19.15 -5.34 -15.11
CA GLU A 60 18.65 -3.98 -14.87
C GLU A 60 17.13 -3.93 -14.61
N SER A 61 16.43 -5.02 -14.94
CA SER A 61 15.00 -5.17 -14.66
C SER A 61 14.70 -5.79 -13.30
N ALA A 62 15.71 -6.04 -12.45
CA ALA A 62 15.50 -6.54 -11.11
C ALA A 62 14.71 -5.53 -10.26
N LEU A 63 13.58 -5.97 -9.72
CA LEU A 63 12.66 -5.17 -8.94
C LEU A 63 12.83 -5.46 -7.44
N PRO A 64 13.17 -4.44 -6.61
CA PRO A 64 13.18 -4.57 -5.16
C PRO A 64 11.80 -4.98 -4.63
N VAL A 65 11.78 -5.86 -3.64
CA VAL A 65 10.56 -6.30 -2.96
C VAL A 65 10.79 -6.53 -1.47
N VAL A 66 9.81 -6.14 -0.66
CA VAL A 66 9.67 -6.53 0.74
C VAL A 66 8.32 -7.18 0.93
N THR A 67 8.29 -8.24 1.74
CA THR A 67 7.04 -8.93 2.13
C THR A 67 6.72 -8.63 3.58
N MET A 68 5.44 -8.41 3.86
CA MET A 68 4.92 -8.01 5.16
C MET A 68 3.88 -9.02 5.64
N SER A 69 3.90 -9.33 6.94
CA SER A 69 2.78 -9.99 7.61
C SER A 69 1.57 -9.06 7.69
N ARG A 70 0.40 -9.61 8.04
CA ARG A 70 -0.82 -8.80 8.27
C ARG A 70 -0.58 -7.69 9.31
N GLY A 71 0.00 -8.02 10.46
CA GLY A 71 0.25 -7.03 11.52
C GLY A 71 1.24 -5.93 11.10
N LEU A 72 2.27 -6.27 10.31
CA LEU A 72 3.17 -5.25 9.77
C LEU A 72 2.48 -4.38 8.72
N PHE A 73 1.64 -4.97 7.86
CA PHE A 73 0.81 -4.21 6.92
C PHE A 73 -0.09 -3.19 7.63
N GLU A 74 -0.80 -3.60 8.67
CA GLU A 74 -1.65 -2.70 9.48
C GLU A 74 -0.84 -1.57 10.13
N THR A 75 0.37 -1.89 10.61
CA THR A 75 1.30 -0.89 11.18
C THR A 75 1.78 0.11 10.13
N VAL A 76 2.17 -0.37 8.95
CA VAL A 76 2.60 0.49 7.83
C VAL A 76 1.45 1.36 7.36
N LEU A 77 0.24 0.81 7.25
CA LEU A 77 -0.95 1.52 6.83
C LEU A 77 -1.29 2.67 7.77
N ARG A 78 -1.20 2.44 9.08
CA ARG A 78 -1.39 3.47 10.11
C ARG A 78 -0.36 4.59 10.00
N GLU A 79 0.91 4.25 9.80
CA GLU A 79 1.94 5.26 9.60
C GLU A 79 1.67 6.10 8.35
N LEU A 80 1.29 5.48 7.24
CA LEU A 80 1.05 6.19 5.98
C LEU A 80 -0.18 7.09 6.00
N LEU A 81 -1.25 6.66 6.67
CA LEU A 81 -2.53 7.35 6.65
C LEU A 81 -2.77 8.26 7.86
N ILE A 82 -2.16 7.98 9.00
CA ILE A 82 -2.37 8.72 10.25
C ILE A 82 -1.06 9.38 10.72
N GLY A 83 0.08 8.70 10.60
CA GLY A 83 1.39 9.24 10.99
C GLY A 83 1.95 10.25 9.99
N SER A 84 1.64 10.10 8.71
CA SER A 84 2.07 10.94 7.61
C SER A 84 0.86 11.55 6.89
N SER A 85 0.97 12.81 6.47
CA SER A 85 -0.06 13.50 5.69
C SER A 85 0.20 13.50 4.19
N GLU A 86 1.26 12.83 3.73
CA GLU A 86 1.78 13.00 2.37
C GLU A 86 1.36 11.88 1.41
N HIS A 87 0.98 10.70 1.91
CA HIS A 87 0.84 9.49 1.09
C HIS A 87 -0.61 9.09 0.80
N LEU A 88 -0.90 8.70 -0.44
CA LEU A 88 -2.10 7.96 -0.83
C LEU A 88 -1.77 6.48 -0.88
N VAL A 89 -2.59 5.62 -0.29
CA VAL A 89 -2.40 4.18 -0.30
C VAL A 89 -3.32 3.53 -1.35
N GLU A 90 -2.71 2.69 -2.19
CA GLU A 90 -3.41 1.80 -3.12
C GLU A 90 -3.19 0.34 -2.70
N LEU A 91 -4.27 -0.40 -2.49
CA LEU A 91 -4.23 -1.84 -2.28
C LEU A 91 -4.67 -2.56 -3.55
N TYR A 92 -3.78 -3.40 -4.06
CA TYR A 92 -4.02 -4.25 -5.21
C TYR A 92 -4.25 -5.70 -4.78
N GLU A 93 -5.16 -6.37 -5.46
CA GLU A 93 -5.47 -7.78 -5.27
C GLU A 93 -5.35 -8.53 -6.60
N GLU A 94 -5.16 -9.84 -6.49
CA GLU A 94 -5.03 -10.72 -7.66
C GLU A 94 -6.33 -11.49 -7.89
N ASN A 95 -6.94 -11.24 -9.04
CA ASN A 95 -7.97 -12.09 -9.60
C ASN A 95 -7.29 -13.24 -10.38
N PRO A 96 -7.60 -14.52 -10.10
CA PRO A 96 -6.98 -15.66 -10.77
C PRO A 96 -7.14 -15.67 -12.31
N ARG A 97 -8.14 -15.00 -12.85
CA ARG A 97 -8.41 -14.93 -14.30
C ARG A 97 -7.88 -13.63 -14.92
N ASP A 98 -8.13 -12.51 -14.26
CA ASP A 98 -7.92 -11.18 -14.84
C ASP A 98 -6.61 -10.52 -14.36
N GLY A 99 -5.90 -11.15 -13.44
CA GLY A 99 -4.65 -10.64 -12.87
C GLY A 99 -4.89 -9.56 -11.82
N TRP A 100 -3.98 -8.60 -11.75
CA TRP A 100 -3.94 -7.59 -10.68
C TRP A 100 -4.93 -6.46 -10.93
N TYR A 101 -5.65 -6.06 -9.89
CA TYR A 101 -6.60 -4.94 -9.93
C TYR A 101 -6.54 -4.12 -8.64
N LEU A 102 -6.84 -2.82 -8.74
CA LEU A 102 -6.92 -1.92 -7.60
C LEU A 102 -8.22 -2.21 -6.83
N SER A 103 -8.11 -2.78 -5.62
CA SER A 103 -9.28 -3.15 -4.81
C SER A 103 -9.71 -2.01 -3.89
N ARG A 104 -8.76 -1.33 -3.26
CA ARG A 104 -9.05 -0.27 -2.27
C ARG A 104 -8.06 0.89 -2.37
N THR A 105 -8.54 2.08 -2.01
CA THR A 105 -7.72 3.31 -1.95
C THR A 105 -8.02 4.08 -0.67
N ALA A 106 -7.00 4.75 -0.14
CA ALA A 106 -7.15 5.66 0.99
C ALA A 106 -6.14 6.79 0.94
N SER A 107 -6.47 7.86 1.65
CA SER A 107 -5.60 9.00 1.92
C SER A 107 -5.80 9.43 3.37
N PRO A 108 -4.95 10.29 3.95
CA PRO A 108 -5.10 10.73 5.33
C PRO A 108 -6.48 11.34 5.64
N GLY A 109 -7.14 11.95 4.66
CA GLY A 109 -8.51 12.49 4.79
C GLY A 109 -9.64 11.51 4.43
N LYS A 110 -9.33 10.29 3.98
CA LYS A 110 -10.31 9.29 3.52
C LYS A 110 -9.85 7.88 3.92
N LEU A 111 -10.19 7.48 5.14
CA LEU A 111 -9.75 6.23 5.76
C LEU A 111 -10.74 5.06 5.58
N GLY A 112 -11.98 5.35 5.14
CA GLY A 112 -13.11 4.41 5.17
C GLY A 112 -12.88 3.05 4.50
N ALA A 113 -11.96 2.95 3.54
CA ALA A 113 -11.65 1.68 2.89
C ALA A 113 -10.83 0.71 3.77
N PHE A 114 -10.20 1.19 4.85
CA PHE A 114 -9.30 0.41 5.69
C PHE A 114 -9.61 0.54 7.19
N GLU A 115 -10.87 0.77 7.55
CA GLU A 115 -11.26 0.93 8.96
C GLU A 115 -10.96 -0.31 9.80
N GLU A 116 -11.14 -1.52 9.24
CA GLU A 116 -10.79 -2.76 9.93
C GLU A 116 -9.31 -2.79 10.29
N GLU A 117 -8.42 -2.54 9.33
CA GLU A 117 -6.98 -2.55 9.56
C GLU A 117 -6.50 -1.44 10.50
N LEU A 118 -7.14 -0.28 10.43
CA LEU A 118 -6.76 0.87 11.26
C LEU A 118 -7.22 0.69 12.71
N TYR A 119 -8.42 0.15 12.94
CA TYR A 119 -9.08 0.11 14.24
C TYR A 119 -9.13 -1.28 14.90
N SER A 120 -8.74 -2.37 14.23
CA SER A 120 -8.72 -3.73 14.81
C SER A 120 -7.78 -3.89 16.04
N SER A 121 -6.98 -2.88 16.39
CA SER A 121 -6.11 -2.87 17.58
C SER A 121 -6.38 -1.72 18.57
N PHE A 122 -7.43 -0.93 18.36
CA PHE A 122 -7.79 0.17 19.27
C PHE A 122 -9.07 -0.20 20.03
N GLU A 123 -8.97 -0.33 21.35
CA GLU A 123 -10.11 -0.02 22.21
C GLU A 123 -10.56 1.39 21.84
N VAL A 124 -11.74 1.48 21.24
CA VAL A 124 -12.57 2.65 20.96
C VAL A 124 -11.99 3.98 21.45
N ILE A 125 -11.29 4.70 20.57
CA ILE A 125 -11.07 6.15 20.74
C ILE A 125 -11.72 6.84 19.55
N ASP A 126 -12.81 7.52 19.89
CA ASP A 126 -13.60 8.50 19.14
C ASP A 126 -13.10 8.82 17.72
N THR A 127 -13.82 8.33 16.70
CA THR A 127 -13.53 8.59 15.29
C THR A 127 -13.94 10.03 14.96
N PRO A 128 -13.03 10.97 14.64
CA PRO A 128 -13.43 12.31 14.24
C PRO A 128 -14.14 12.26 12.87
N VAL A 129 -15.41 12.66 12.85
CA VAL A 129 -16.20 12.77 11.61
C VAL A 129 -15.77 14.02 10.85
N VAL A 130 -15.11 13.84 9.70
CA VAL A 130 -14.80 14.95 8.79
C VAL A 130 -16.01 15.23 7.90
N SER A 131 -16.58 16.43 8.02
CA SER A 131 -17.63 16.95 7.14
C SER A 131 -17.12 18.17 6.38
N ALA A 132 -17.37 18.24 5.08
CA ALA A 132 -17.09 19.42 4.27
C ALA A 132 -18.38 20.25 4.08
N VAL A 133 -18.33 21.54 4.42
CA VAL A 133 -19.45 22.48 4.23
C VAL A 133 -19.07 23.50 3.15
N ARG A 134 -19.93 23.63 2.13
CA ARG A 134 -19.85 24.69 1.12
C ARG A 134 -20.87 25.78 1.45
N LEU A 135 -20.39 26.95 1.88
CA LEU A 135 -21.21 28.14 2.04
C LEU A 135 -21.38 28.83 0.69
N THR A 136 -22.63 29.02 0.26
CA THR A 136 -22.96 29.80 -0.94
C THR A 136 -23.80 31.00 -0.50
N VAL A 137 -23.22 32.20 -0.57
CA VAL A 137 -23.93 33.46 -0.31
C VAL A 137 -24.52 33.94 -1.64
N HIS A 138 -25.84 34.10 -1.70
CA HIS A 138 -26.49 34.79 -2.81
C HIS A 138 -26.59 36.27 -2.47
N VAL A 139 -26.03 37.11 -3.33
CA VAL A 139 -26.14 38.57 -3.30
C VAL A 139 -27.25 39.00 -4.25
#